data_AF-A0A6J4X4R5-F1
#
_entry.id   AF-A0A6J4X4R5-F1
#
_cell.length_a   1.000
_cell.length_b   1.000
_cell.length_c   1.000
_cell.angle_alpha   90.00
_cell.angle_beta   90.00
_cell.angle_gamma   90.00
#
_symmetry.space_group_name_H-M   'P 1'
#
loop_
_entity.id
_entity.type
_entity.pdbx_description
1 polymer ?
#
loop_
_entity_poly.entity_id
_entity_poly.type
_entity_poly.pdbx_seq_one_letter_code
_entity_poly.pdbx_strand_id
1 'polypeptide(L)' 'MCRETIDLVKGNACQSCEVTVLDMNDAHVTDRARQLGVRSVPAVVIDGKLADCCTGRGPDEATLKAAGLGQLLS' A
#
# COMPACT_ATOMS: atom_id res chain seq x y z
N MET A 1 -6.73 -12.38 -5.83
CA MET A 1 -6.95 -10.91 -5.89
C MET A 1 -5.72 -10.23 -5.32
N CYS A 2 -5.38 -9.00 -5.68
CA CYS A 2 -4.18 -8.23 -5.25
C CYS A 2 -2.83 -8.48 -5.96
N ARG A 3 -2.68 -9.50 -6.83
CA ARG A 3 -1.38 -9.77 -7.51
C ARG A 3 -0.86 -8.57 -8.31
N GLU A 4 -1.71 -7.95 -9.12
CA GLU A 4 -1.35 -6.78 -9.94
C GLU A 4 -0.85 -5.60 -9.09
N THR A 5 -1.48 -5.33 -7.94
CA THR A 5 -1.02 -4.30 -7.01
C THR A 5 0.32 -4.64 -6.38
N ILE A 6 0.53 -5.91 -6.02
CA ILE A 6 1.81 -6.36 -5.44
C ILE A 6 2.94 -6.17 -6.47
N ASP A 7 2.71 -6.55 -7.72
CA ASP A 7 3.69 -6.41 -8.79
C ASP A 7 3.99 -4.94 -9.08
N LEU A 8 2.97 -4.08 -9.11
CA LEU A 8 3.12 -2.63 -9.25
C LEU A 8 3.97 -2.02 -8.14
N VAL A 9 3.69 -2.35 -6.87
CA VAL A 9 4.43 -1.79 -5.73
C VAL A 9 5.87 -2.28 -5.76
N LYS A 10 6.10 -3.58 -5.95
CA LYS A 10 7.46 -4.15 -5.99
C LYS A 10 8.27 -3.62 -7.17
N GLY A 11 7.66 -3.47 -8.34
CA GLY A 11 8.33 -2.95 -9.53
C GLY A 11 8.74 -1.48 -9.44
N ASN A 12 8.13 -0.71 -8.53
CA ASN A 12 8.40 0.70 -8.31
C ASN A 12 9.14 0.99 -6.99
N ALA A 13 9.37 -0.03 -6.16
CA ALA A 13 10.09 0.12 -4.90
C ALA A 13 11.59 0.37 -5.15
N CYS A 14 12.18 1.23 -4.33
CA CYS A 14 13.62 1.49 -4.34
C CYS A 14 14.41 0.35 -3.69
N GLN A 15 15.73 0.31 -3.89
CA GLN A 15 16.58 -0.77 -3.33
C GLN A 15 16.56 -0.86 -1.80
N SER A 16 16.33 0.25 -1.11
CA SER A 16 16.24 0.31 0.36
C SER A 16 14.79 0.33 0.88
N CYS A 17 13.79 0.27 -0.01
CA CYS A 17 12.40 0.34 0.38
C CYS A 17 11.95 -1.01 0.97
N GLU A 18 11.38 -0.98 2.17
CA GLU A 18 10.75 -2.16 2.76
C GLU A 18 9.32 -2.32 2.22
N VAL A 19 9.01 -3.49 1.66
CA VAL A 19 7.68 -3.82 1.15
C VAL A 19 7.16 -5.07 1.86
N THR A 20 6.13 -4.90 2.69
CA THR A 20 5.44 -6.00 3.37
C THR A 20 4.06 -6.22 2.75
N VAL A 21 3.74 -7.48 2.43
CA VAL A 21 2.39 -7.87 1.98
C VAL A 21 1.66 -8.50 3.16
N LEU A 22 0.53 -7.91 3.55
CA LEU A 22 -0.28 -8.38 4.66
C LEU A 22 -1.60 -8.99 4.15
N ASP A 23 -1.99 -10.14 4.68
CA ASP A 23 -3.21 -10.84 4.31
C ASP A 23 -4.39 -10.36 5.18
N MET A 24 -5.42 -9.80 4.55
CA MET A 24 -6.64 -9.34 5.23
C MET A 24 -7.55 -10.46 5.74
N ASN A 25 -7.21 -11.74 5.48
CA ASN A 25 -7.85 -12.86 6.16
C ASN A 25 -7.31 -13.07 7.59
N ASP A 26 -6.16 -12.47 7.93
CA ASP A 26 -5.66 -12.42 9.30
C ASP A 26 -6.39 -11.33 10.11
N ALA A 27 -6.91 -11.71 11.27
CA ALA A 27 -7.63 -10.82 12.17
C ALA A 27 -6.75 -9.65 12.68
N HIS A 28 -5.49 -9.90 12.98
CA HIS A 28 -4.56 -8.86 13.44
C HIS A 28 -4.26 -7.83 12.35
N VAL A 29 -4.15 -8.29 11.09
CA VAL A 29 -4.00 -7.39 9.94
C VAL A 29 -5.26 -6.57 9.74
N THR A 30 -6.44 -7.19 9.85
CA THR A 30 -7.73 -6.51 9.71
C THR A 30 -7.91 -5.38 10.72
N ASP A 31 -7.56 -5.62 11.99
CA ASP A 31 -7.68 -4.59 13.03
C ASP A 31 -6.76 -3.40 12.75
N ARG A 32 -5.50 -3.67 12.40
CA ARG A 32 -4.55 -2.61 12.01
C ARG A 32 -5.03 -1.85 10.77
N ALA A 33 -5.56 -2.55 9.77
CA ALA A 33 -6.07 -1.94 8.54
C ALA A 33 -7.25 -1.00 8.82
N ARG A 34 -8.18 -1.39 9.72
CA ARG A 34 -9.29 -0.53 10.15
C ARG A 34 -8.81 0.73 10.86
N GLN A 35 -7.81 0.62 11.74
CA GLN A 35 -7.21 1.78 12.42
C GLN A 35 -6.57 2.78 11.44
N LEU A 36 -6.04 2.28 10.33
CA LEU A 36 -5.48 3.08 9.23
C LEU A 36 -6.53 3.60 8.25
N GLY A 37 -7.81 3.25 8.44
CA GLY A 37 -8.92 3.70 7.59
C GLY A 37 -9.15 2.87 6.32
N VAL A 38 -8.52 1.70 6.18
CA VAL A 38 -8.72 0.79 5.04
C VAL A 38 -10.14 0.22 5.07
N ARG A 39 -10.86 0.33 3.95
CA ARG A 39 -12.25 -0.17 3.80
C ARG A 39 -12.41 -1.26 2.74
N SER A 40 -11.44 -1.37 1.83
CA SER A 40 -11.47 -2.30 0.71
C SER A 40 -10.05 -2.73 0.34
N VAL A 41 -9.93 -3.90 -0.26
CA VAL A 41 -8.68 -4.39 -0.87
C VAL A 41 -8.76 -4.38 -2.39
N PRO A 42 -7.63 -4.23 -3.10
CA PRO A 42 -6.29 -3.97 -2.58
C PRO A 42 -6.11 -2.56 -2.01
N ALA A 43 -5.26 -2.41 -0.98
CA ALA A 43 -4.91 -1.14 -0.35
C ALA A 43 -3.40 -1.05 -0.08
N VAL A 44 -2.84 0.15 -0.11
CA VAL A 44 -1.41 0.42 0.09
C VAL A 44 -1.25 1.50 1.16
N VAL A 45 -0.36 1.24 2.10
CA VAL A 45 0.03 2.16 3.17
C VAL A 45 1.50 2.49 2.95
N ILE A 46 1.83 3.78 2.94
CA ILE A 46 3.21 4.27 2.80
C ILE A 46 3.52 5.09 4.06
N ASP A 47 4.62 4.74 4.74
CA ASP A 47 5.07 5.39 5.97
C ASP A 47 3.97 5.55 7.05
N GLY A 48 3.16 4.49 7.21
CA GLY A 48 2.07 4.46 8.18
C GLY A 48 0.82 5.24 7.80
N LYS A 49 0.76 5.82 6.59
CA LYS A 49 -0.42 6.54 6.07
C LYS A 49 -1.06 5.77 4.91
N LEU A 50 -2.38 5.65 4.93
CA LEU A 50 -3.13 5.09 3.80
C LEU A 50 -2.97 5.99 2.57
N ALA A 51 -2.56 5.41 1.44
CA ALA A 51 -2.40 6.16 0.20
C ALA A 51 -3.77 6.61 -0.34
N ASP A 52 -3.83 7.83 -0.89
CA ASP A 52 -5.09 8.47 -1.28
C ASP A 52 -5.87 7.66 -2.34
N CYS A 53 -5.17 6.97 -3.24
CA CYS A 53 -5.76 6.07 -4.24
C CYS A 53 -6.67 4.99 -3.63
N CYS A 54 -6.37 4.56 -2.40
CA CYS A 54 -7.10 3.52 -1.68
C CYS A 54 -8.38 4.02 -1.00
N THR A 55 -8.69 5.33 -1.09
CA THR A 55 -9.97 5.90 -0.65
C THR A 55 -11.02 5.95 -1.76
N GLY A 56 -10.64 5.59 -2.99
CA GLY A 56 -11.49 5.69 -4.19
C GLY A 56 -11.45 4.44 -5.06
N ARG A 57 -10.93 4.56 -6.28
CA ARG A 57 -10.99 3.53 -7.33
C ARG A 57 -9.99 2.38 -7.16
N GLY A 58 -9.14 2.43 -6.14
CA GLY A 58 -8.09 1.46 -5.88
C GLY A 58 -6.69 1.97 -6.24
N PRO A 59 -5.65 1.13 -6.05
CA PRO A 59 -4.26 1.54 -6.21
C PRO A 59 -3.93 1.96 -7.64
N ASP A 60 -3.25 3.10 -7.80
CA ASP A 60 -2.70 3.59 -9.06
C ASP A 60 -1.25 4.06 -8.89
N GLU A 61 -0.42 3.84 -9.90
CA GLU A 61 1.03 4.09 -9.81
C GLU A 61 1.38 5.56 -9.55
N ALA A 62 0.67 6.49 -10.20
CA ALA A 62 0.97 7.91 -10.13
C ALA A 62 0.76 8.45 -8.71
N THR A 63 -0.38 8.12 -8.09
CA THR A 63 -0.68 8.51 -6.71
C THR A 63 0.28 7.86 -5.73
N LEU A 64 0.66 6.59 -5.94
CA LEU A 64 1.62 5.91 -5.07
C LEU A 64 3.02 6.54 -5.12
N LYS A 65 3.50 6.91 -6.31
CA LYS A 65 4.78 7.64 -6.47
C LYS A 65 4.73 9.01 -5.81
N ALA A 66 3.63 9.74 -5.97
CA ALA A 66 3.42 11.03 -5.32
C ALA A 66 3.38 10.90 -3.77
N ALA A 67 2.90 9.77 -3.26
CA ALA A 67 2.88 9.45 -1.84
C ALA A 67 4.23 8.92 -1.29
N GLY A 68 5.27 8.79 -2.13
CA GLY A 68 6.62 8.43 -1.70
C GLY A 68 7.11 7.05 -2.15
N LEU A 69 6.31 6.28 -2.90
CA LEU A 69 6.76 4.97 -3.41
C LEU A 69 8.02 5.13 -4.28
N GLY A 70 9.09 4.44 -3.89
CA GLY A 70 10.36 4.44 -4.61
C GLY A 70 11.26 5.63 -4.31
N GLN A 71 10.86 6.53 -3.41
CA GLN A 71 11.71 7.63 -2.95
C GLN A 71 12.56 7.16 -1.76
N LEU A 72 13.82 7.61 -1.72
CA LEU A 72 14.68 7.39 -0.57
C LEU A 72 14.20 8.25 0.59
N LEU A 73 14.06 7.65 1.77
CA LEU A 73 13.89 8.40 3.01
C LEU A 73 15.13 9.29 3.19
N SER A 74 14.91 10.60 3.19
CA SER A 74 15.95 11.63 3.38
C SER A 74 16.12 11.96 4.85
#